data_AF-A0A7L4NW47-F1
#
_entry.id   AF-A0A7L4NW47-F1
#
_cell.length_a   1.000
_cell.length_b   1.000
_cell.length_c   1.000
_cell.angle_alpha   90.00
_cell.angle_beta   90.00
_cell.angle_gamma   90.00
#
_symmetry.space_group_name_H-M   'P 1'
#
loop_
_entity.id
_entity.type
_entity.pdbx_description
1 polymer ?
#
loop_
_entity_poly.entity_id
_entity_poly.type
_entity_poly.pdbx_seq_one_letter_code
_entity_poly.pdbx_strand_id
1 'polypeptide(L)'
;MMKTDSYNRKISTKEAREGFIFILKNKLNFFPGLGINFKLIGDDVEKQVAIESYPCTCRGPDLPHEHYFISWEGLKSGDRIKIVKSDQEGKYWLQKEV
;
A
#
# COMPACT_ATOMS: atom_id res chain seq x y z
N MET A 1 -21.77 2.61 -1.02
CA MET A 1 -20.37 2.14 -0.83
C MET A 1 -19.91 2.54 0.55
N MET A 2 -19.61 1.58 1.43
CA MET A 2 -19.00 1.89 2.73
C MET A 2 -17.57 2.37 2.48
N LYS A 3 -17.25 3.63 2.80
CA LYS A 3 -15.88 4.11 2.89
C LYS A 3 -15.21 3.28 3.99
N THR A 4 -14.28 2.40 3.64
CA THR A 4 -13.42 1.81 4.66
C THR A 4 -12.39 2.88 5.04
N ASP A 5 -12.40 3.31 6.29
CA ASP A 5 -11.49 4.36 6.80
C ASP A 5 -10.05 3.88 6.95
N SER A 6 -9.80 2.59 6.70
CA SER A 6 -8.49 1.97 6.77
C SER A 6 -8.25 0.89 5.72
N TYR A 7 -6.96 0.67 5.43
CA TYR A 7 -6.44 -0.46 4.69
C TYR A 7 -5.49 -1.27 5.59
N ASN A 8 -5.83 -2.54 5.84
CA ASN A 8 -5.06 -3.42 6.71
C ASN A 8 -4.33 -4.47 5.88
N ARG A 9 -3.09 -4.79 6.27
CA ARG A 9 -2.28 -5.78 5.56
C ARG A 9 -1.24 -6.44 6.46
N LYS A 10 -1.04 -7.74 6.28
CA LYS A 10 0.13 -8.45 6.80
C LYS A 10 1.24 -8.44 5.74
N ILE A 11 2.41 -7.95 6.11
CA ILE A 11 3.57 -7.82 5.21
C ILE A 11 4.12 -9.20 4.89
N SER A 12 4.13 -9.55 3.60
CA SER A 12 4.73 -10.79 3.11
C SER A 12 6.27 -10.72 3.11
N THR A 13 6.92 -11.87 2.97
CA THR A 13 8.38 -11.93 2.80
C THR A 13 8.86 -11.15 1.57
N LYS A 14 8.09 -11.18 0.47
CA LYS A 14 8.42 -10.42 -0.75
C LYS A 14 8.34 -8.91 -0.50
N GLU A 15 7.26 -8.45 0.12
CA GLU A 15 7.07 -7.03 0.46
C GLU A 15 8.20 -6.49 1.35
N ALA A 16 8.58 -7.24 2.39
CA ALA A 16 9.67 -6.88 3.28
C ALA A 16 11.04 -6.87 2.56
N ARG A 17 11.29 -7.85 1.70
CA ARG A 17 12.57 -7.98 0.99
C ARG A 17 12.76 -6.92 -0.09
N GLU A 18 11.70 -6.61 -0.83
CA GLU A 18 11.74 -5.72 -1.99
C GLU A 18 11.36 -4.26 -1.66
N GLY A 19 10.95 -3.99 -0.41
CA GLY A 19 10.69 -2.61 0.04
C GLY A 19 9.40 -1.98 -0.51
N PHE A 20 8.31 -2.75 -0.55
CA PHE A 20 7.02 -2.22 -0.97
C PHE A 20 5.85 -2.81 -0.18
N ILE A 21 4.70 -2.14 -0.24
CA ILE A 21 3.43 -2.61 0.29
C ILE A 21 2.49 -2.88 -0.88
N PHE A 22 2.04 -4.12 -1.05
CA PHE A 22 1.05 -4.42 -2.07
C PHE A 22 -0.31 -3.83 -1.70
N ILE A 23 -1.00 -3.28 -2.69
CA ILE A 23 -2.36 -2.77 -2.60
C ILE A 23 -3.29 -3.71 -3.35
N LEU A 24 -4.37 -4.13 -2.69
CA LEU A 24 -5.39 -4.95 -3.34
C LEU A 24 -6.19 -4.11 -4.35
N LYS A 25 -6.47 -4.67 -5.53
CA LYS A 25 -7.22 -3.98 -6.61
C LYS A 25 -8.55 -3.39 -6.13
N ASN A 26 -9.30 -4.14 -5.32
CA ASN A 26 -10.59 -3.71 -4.76
C ASN A 26 -10.47 -2.62 -3.68
N LYS A 27 -9.26 -2.24 -3.29
CA LYS A 27 -8.96 -1.18 -2.31
C LYS A 27 -8.31 0.05 -2.94
N LEU A 28 -8.13 0.10 -4.26
CA LEU A 28 -7.57 1.28 -4.93
C LEU A 28 -8.36 2.57 -4.65
N ASN A 29 -9.70 2.49 -4.60
CA ASN A 29 -10.58 3.63 -4.31
C ASN A 29 -10.42 4.19 -2.88
N PHE A 30 -9.69 3.50 -2.00
CA PHE A 30 -9.33 4.06 -0.70
C PHE A 30 -8.32 5.19 -0.84
N PHE A 31 -7.42 5.10 -1.82
CA PHE A 31 -6.32 6.04 -2.04
C PHE A 31 -6.67 7.10 -3.09
N PRO A 32 -5.86 8.15 -3.25
CA PRO A 32 -6.16 9.27 -4.18
C PRO A 32 -6.21 8.90 -5.66
N GLY A 33 -5.67 7.74 -6.04
CA GLY A 33 -5.66 7.23 -7.41
C GLY A 33 -4.31 6.62 -7.79
N LEU A 34 -4.26 5.92 -8.92
CA LEU A 34 -3.00 5.42 -9.49
C LEU A 34 -2.15 6.59 -9.98
N GLY A 35 -0.86 6.60 -9.63
CA GLY A 35 0.09 7.65 -10.02
C GLY A 35 -0.12 9.02 -9.36
N ILE A 36 -1.16 9.19 -8.53
CA ILE A 36 -1.40 10.44 -7.80
C ILE A 36 -0.59 10.43 -6.51
N ASN A 37 0.28 11.43 -6.37
CA ASN A 37 1.14 11.58 -5.20
C ASN A 37 0.33 11.92 -3.94
N PHE A 38 0.70 11.32 -2.82
CA PHE A 38 0.18 11.61 -1.49
C PHE A 38 1.28 11.42 -0.44
N LYS A 39 1.03 11.89 0.78
CA LYS A 39 1.96 11.74 1.90
C LYS A 39 1.59 10.52 2.72
N LEU A 40 2.54 9.61 2.89
CA LEU A 40 2.45 8.48 3.81
C LEU A 40 3.40 8.73 4.97
N ILE A 41 2.85 8.69 6.18
CA ILE A 41 3.56 9.03 7.41
C ILE A 41 3.63 7.78 8.28
N GLY A 42 4.82 7.23 8.46
CA GLY A 42 5.10 6.19 9.45
C GLY A 42 5.61 6.79 10.76
N ASP A 43 6.11 5.92 11.64
CA ASP A 43 6.53 6.31 13.00
C ASP A 43 7.61 7.40 13.01
N ASP A 44 8.65 7.24 12.19
CA ASP A 44 9.82 8.15 12.17
C ASP A 44 10.03 8.86 10.83
N VAL A 45 9.15 8.62 9.85
CA VAL A 45 9.37 9.10 8.48
C VAL A 45 8.08 9.50 7.77
N GLU A 46 8.14 10.64 7.07
CA GLU A 46 7.13 11.09 6.13
C GLU A 46 7.72 11.05 4.71
N LYS A 47 7.03 10.39 3.77
CA LYS A 47 7.44 10.36 2.36
C LYS A 47 6.29 10.73 1.45
N GLN A 48 6.61 11.38 0.34
CA GLN A 48 5.71 11.49 -0.79
C GLN A 48 5.78 10.18 -1.58
N VAL A 49 4.63 9.55 -1.79
CA VAL A 49 4.50 8.26 -2.46
C VAL A 49 3.31 8.29 -3.42
N ALA A 50 3.22 7.30 -4.31
CA ALA A 50 2.06 7.06 -5.15
C ALA A 50 1.73 5.56 -5.15
N ILE A 51 0.53 5.22 -5.63
CA ILE A 51 0.28 3.84 -6.03
C ILE A 51 0.82 3.64 -7.44
N GLU A 52 1.73 2.69 -7.56
CA GLU A 52 2.33 2.25 -8.80
C GLU A 52 1.76 0.88 -9.20
N SER A 53 1.91 0.52 -10.47
CA SER A 53 1.52 -0.80 -10.97
C SER A 53 2.52 -1.40 -11.94
N TYR A 54 2.58 -2.73 -11.99
CA TYR A 54 3.32 -3.45 -13.01
C TYR A 54 2.54 -4.70 -13.49
N PRO A 55 2.65 -5.05 -14.78
CA PRO A 55 2.06 -6.25 -15.32
C PRO A 55 2.78 -7.48 -14.78
N CYS A 56 2.03 -8.53 -14.49
CA CYS A 56 2.58 -9.76 -13.99
C CYS A 56 1.82 -10.97 -14.55
N THR A 57 2.52 -12.10 -14.60
CA THR A 57 2.05 -13.37 -15.18
C THR A 57 2.01 -14.49 -14.16
N CYS A 58 2.10 -14.17 -12.86
CA CYS A 58 2.08 -15.16 -11.78
C CYS A 58 0.78 -15.99 -11.69
N ARG A 59 -0.29 -15.58 -12.37
CA ARG A 59 -1.52 -16.38 -12.55
C ARG A 59 -1.51 -17.27 -13.80
N GLY A 60 -0.42 -17.26 -14.56
CA GLY A 60 -0.31 -17.88 -15.87
C GLY A 60 -0.31 -16.85 -17.01
N PRO A 61 0.27 -17.19 -18.18
CA PRO A 61 0.40 -16.28 -19.32
C PRO A 61 -0.96 -15.83 -19.89
N ASP A 62 -2.00 -16.66 -19.75
CA ASP A 62 -3.34 -16.39 -20.28
C ASP A 62 -4.24 -15.61 -19.31
N LEU A 63 -3.74 -15.29 -18.12
CA LEU A 63 -4.46 -14.56 -17.08
C LEU A 63 -3.66 -13.31 -16.69
N PRO A 64 -3.56 -12.29 -17.57
CA PRO A 64 -2.83 -11.07 -17.27
C PRO A 64 -3.39 -10.43 -16.00
N HIS A 65 -2.49 -10.11 -15.07
CA HIS A 65 -2.86 -9.44 -13.84
C HIS A 65 -1.89 -8.29 -13.53
N GLU A 66 -2.43 -7.29 -12.85
CA GLU A 66 -1.67 -6.14 -12.40
C GLU A 66 -1.41 -6.26 -10.90
N HIS A 67 -0.17 -6.00 -10.50
CA HIS A 67 0.15 -5.75 -9.12
C HIS A 67 0.15 -4.25 -8.86
N TYR A 68 -0.49 -3.83 -7.77
CA TYR A 68 -0.47 -2.44 -7.31
C TYR A 68 0.32 -2.37 -6.02
N PHE A 69 1.13 -1.33 -5.85
CA PHE A 69 1.98 -1.22 -4.67
C PHE A 69 2.31 0.24 -4.33
N ILE A 70 2.80 0.43 -3.10
CA ILE A 70 3.42 1.66 -2.63
C ILE A 70 4.87 1.31 -2.27
N SER A 71 5.84 2.04 -2.82
CA SER A 71 7.24 1.91 -2.43
C SER A 71 7.45 2.38 -0.98
N TRP A 72 7.82 1.46 -0.10
CA TRP A 72 7.97 1.71 1.33
C TRP A 72 8.85 0.65 2.01
N GLU A 73 10.01 1.09 2.49
CA GLU A 73 11.02 0.24 3.12
C GLU A 73 10.87 0.21 4.66
N GLY A 74 11.61 -0.70 5.32
CA GLY A 74 11.69 -0.75 6.79
C GLY A 74 10.57 -1.55 7.48
N LEU A 75 9.76 -2.28 6.71
CA LEU A 75 8.80 -3.25 7.23
C LEU A 75 9.41 -4.66 7.26
N LYS A 76 9.06 -5.44 8.27
CA LYS A 76 9.51 -6.83 8.40
C LYS A 76 8.43 -7.80 7.95
N SER A 77 8.85 -8.98 7.49
CA SER A 77 7.91 -10.05 7.16
C SER A 77 7.12 -10.42 8.42
N GLY A 78 5.80 -10.47 8.30
CA GLY A 78 4.91 -10.75 9.41
C GLY A 78 4.35 -9.51 10.11
N ASP A 79 4.93 -8.32 9.90
CA ASP A 79 4.37 -7.06 10.41
C ASP A 79 2.91 -6.94 9.96
N ARG A 80 2.04 -6.50 10.88
CA ARG A 80 0.67 -6.11 10.56
C ARG A 80 0.63 -4.60 10.52
N ILE A 81 0.19 -4.06 9.39
CA ILE A 81 0.07 -2.62 9.19
C ILE A 81 -1.38 -2.22 8.95
N LYS A 82 -1.68 -1.00 9.34
CA LYS A 82 -2.92 -0.31 9.08
C LYS A 82 -2.60 1.07 8.49
N ILE A 83 -3.11 1.33 7.29
CA ILE A 83 -3.06 2.64 6.66
C ILE A 83 -4.39 3.33 6.88
N VAL A 84 -4.40 4.51 7.50
CA VAL A 84 -5.60 5.32 7.77
C VAL A 84 -5.50 6.67 7.07
N LYS A 85 -6.66 7.20 6.64
CA LYS A 85 -6.73 8.60 6.21
C LYS A 85 -6.49 9.52 7.39
N SER A 86 -5.74 10.60 7.16
CA SER A 86 -5.69 11.74 8.07
C SER A 86 -6.87 12.68 7.79
N ASP A 87 -7.17 13.58 8.72
CA ASP A 87 -8.12 14.68 8.51
C ASP A 87 -7.61 15.70 7.49
N GLN A 88 -6.29 15.70 7.23
CA GLN A 88 -5.67 16.52 6.20
C GLN A 88 -5.71 15.81 4.85
N GLU A 89 -6.19 16.52 3.83
CA GLU A 89 -6.28 16.01 2.46
C GLU A 89 -4.90 15.54 1.95
N GLY A 90 -4.90 14.38 1.28
CA GLY A 90 -3.68 13.80 0.72
C GLY A 90 -2.68 13.26 1.75
N LYS A 91 -3.06 13.13 3.03
CA LYS A 91 -2.22 12.53 4.07
C LYS A 91 -2.80 11.24 4.62
N TYR A 92 -1.92 10.26 4.82
CA TYR A 92 -2.25 8.95 5.35
C TYR A 92 -1.22 8.54 6.41
N TRP A 93 -1.68 7.90 7.48
CA TRP A 93 -0.82 7.34 8.52
C TRP A 93 -0.63 5.85 8.28
N LEU A 94 0.61 5.37 8.36
CA LEU A 94 0.97 3.96 8.42
C LEU A 94 1.27 3.61 9.88
N GLN A 95 0.43 2.75 10.46
CA GLN A 95 0.55 2.28 11.83
C GLN A 95 0.91 0.80 11.81
N LYS A 96 1.91 0.39 12.61
CA LYS A 96 2.18 -1.02 12.89
C LYS A 96 1.31 -1.46 14.07
N GLU A 97 0.62 -2.58 13.91
CA GLU A 97 -0.06 -3.22 15.04
C GLU A 97 1.00 -3.96 15.88
N VAL A 98 1.04 -3.64 17.18
CA VAL A 98 1.95 -4.25 18.17
C VAL A 98 1.43 -5.61 18.61
#